data_AF-A0A7J9QQ24-F1
#
_entry.id   AF-A0A7J9QQ24-F1
#
_cell.length_a   1.000
_cell.length_b   1.000
_cell.length_c   1.000
_cell.angle_alpha   90.00
_cell.angle_beta   90.00
_cell.angle_gamma   90.00
#
_symmetry.space_group_name_H-M   'P 1'
#
loop_
_entity.id
_entity.type
_entity.pdbx_description
1 polymer ?
#
loop_
_entity_poly.entity_id
_entity_poly.type
_entity_poly.pdbx_seq_one_letter_code
_entity_poly.pdbx_strand_id
1 'polypeptide(L)' 'MIIRESQIRKVHYATAMGAVGLVALHILVRFSTGNFAESLSYENVISNYQNLTYALLLELILILVSVHGFNGLRGI' A
#
# COMPACT_ATOMS: atom_id res chain seq x y z
N MET A 1 11.32 23.16 11.84
CA MET A 1 10.08 23.59 11.15
C MET A 1 8.90 22.91 11.83
N ILE A 2 7.95 23.66 12.39
CA ILE A 2 6.73 23.09 12.97
C ILE A 2 5.76 22.80 11.82
N ILE A 3 5.36 21.54 11.65
CA ILE A 3 4.38 21.15 10.62
C ILE A 3 2.99 21.62 11.07
N ARG A 4 2.31 22.38 10.22
CA ARG A 4 0.95 22.85 10.49
C ARG A 4 -0.06 21.73 10.28
N GLU A 5 -1.13 21.71 11.05
CA GLU A 5 -2.22 20.72 10.94
C GLU A 5 -2.79 20.63 9.51
N SER A 6 -2.88 21.75 8.79
CA SER A 6 -3.31 21.77 7.39
C SER A 6 -2.38 21.00 6.44
N GLN A 7 -1.08 20.94 6.73
CA GLN A 7 -0.12 20.14 5.98
C GLN A 7 -0.25 18.65 6.33
N ILE A 8 -0.46 18.34 7.61
CA ILE A 8 -0.69 16.97 8.05
C ILE A 8 -1.96 16.39 7.40
N ARG A 9 -3.03 17.19 7.28
CA ARG A 9 -4.24 16.81 6.56
C ARG A 9 -4.01 16.60 5.06
N LYS A 10 -3.21 17.45 4.40
CA LYS A 10 -2.82 17.23 3.00
C LYS A 10 -2.10 15.90 2.80
N VAL A 11 -1.17 15.57 3.71
CA VAL A 11 -0.50 14.26 3.71
C VAL A 11 -1.51 13.13 3.90
N HIS A 12 -2.49 13.26 4.80
CA HIS A 12 -3.53 12.25 5.00
C HIS A 12 -4.34 11.97 3.72
N TYR A 13 -4.75 13.01 2.99
CA TYR A 13 -5.49 12.84 1.73
C TYR A 13 -4.62 12.29 0.60
N ALA A 14 -3.38 12.76 0.48
CA ALA A 14 -2.45 12.26 -0.54
C ALA A 14 -2.12 10.78 -0.31
N THR A 15 -1.86 10.40 0.94
CA THR A 15 -1.58 9.01 1.31
C THR A 15 -2.79 8.11 1.13
N ALA A 16 -4.01 8.60 1.39
CA ALA A 16 -5.25 7.87 1.09
C ALA A 16 -5.38 7.57 -0.41
N MET A 17 -5.20 8.59 -1.25
CA MET A 17 -5.35 8.46 -2.71
C MET A 17 -4.29 7.51 -3.30
N GLY A 18 -3.04 7.63 -2.85
CA GLY A 18 -1.97 6.71 -3.25
C GLY A 18 -2.23 5.27 -2.77
N ALA A 19 -2.67 5.09 -1.52
CA ALA A 19 -2.97 3.77 -0.97
C ALA A 19 -4.10 3.09 -1.74
N VAL A 20 -5.21 3.79 -2.03
CA VAL A 20 -6.33 3.23 -2.80
C VAL A 20 -5.87 2.76 -4.18
N GLY A 21 -5.09 3.57 -4.91
CA GLY A 21 -4.60 3.21 -6.24
C GLY A 21 -3.66 1.99 -6.21
N LEU A 22 -2.67 1.98 -5.32
CA LEU A 22 -1.71 0.89 -5.25
C LEU A 22 -2.33 -0.41 -4.71
N VAL A 23 -3.23 -0.33 -3.73
CA VAL A 23 -3.95 -1.51 -3.22
C VAL A 23 -4.87 -2.09 -4.29
N ALA A 24 -5.56 -1.25 -5.07
CA ALA A 24 -6.35 -1.73 -6.20
C ALA A 24 -5.48 -2.48 -7.22
N LEU A 25 -4.32 -1.91 -7.58
CA LEU A 25 -3.35 -2.57 -8.46
C LEU A 25 -2.84 -3.89 -7.86
N HIS A 26 -2.52 -3.93 -6.57
CA HIS A 26 -2.13 -5.15 -5.86
C HIS A 26 -3.20 -6.24 -5.96
N ILE A 27 -4.46 -5.89 -5.71
CA ILE A 27 -5.60 -6.81 -5.80
C ILE A 27 -5.72 -7.36 -7.23
N LEU A 28 -5.63 -6.51 -8.26
CA LEU A 28 -5.69 -6.96 -9.66
C LEU A 28 -4.60 -7.99 -9.98
N VAL A 29 -3.38 -7.80 -9.50
CA VAL A 29 -2.28 -8.78 -9.69
C VAL A 29 -2.57 -10.11 -9.00
N ARG A 30 -3.23 -10.10 -7.83
CA ARG A 30 -3.67 -11.33 -7.15
C ARG A 30 -4.75 -12.09 -7.93
N PHE A 31 -5.61 -11.38 -8.65
CA PHE A 31 -6.62 -12.00 -9.49
C PHE A 31 -6.08 -12.43 -10.87
N SER A 32 -5.03 -11.78 -11.38
CA SER A 32 -4.42 -12.14 -12.67
C SER A 32 -3.67 -13.47 -12.65
N THR A 33 -3.40 -14.03 -11.47
CA THR A 33 -2.77 -15.36 -11.31
C THR A 33 -3.71 -16.52 -11.67
N GLY A 34 -4.98 -16.25 -12.04
CA GLY A 34 -5.96 -17.25 -12.46
C GLY A 34 -6.68 -17.94 -11.30
N ASN A 35 -5.96 -18.26 -10.21
CA ASN A 35 -6.53 -18.75 -8.97
C ASN A 35 -6.00 -17.93 -7.77
N PHE A 36 -6.91 -17.30 -7.04
CA PHE A 36 -6.57 -16.51 -5.85
C PHE A 36 -5.86 -17.34 -4.77
N ALA A 37 -6.27 -18.58 -4.54
CA ALA A 37 -5.63 -19.44 -3.55
C ALA A 37 -4.18 -19.79 -3.94
N GLU A 38 -3.94 -19.98 -5.24
CA GLU A 38 -2.59 -20.23 -5.76
C GLU A 38 -1.71 -18.98 -5.61
N SER A 39 -2.28 -17.78 -5.79
CA SER A 39 -1.57 -16.50 -5.60
C SER A 39 -1.05 -16.29 -4.17
N LEU A 40 -1.61 -17.00 -3.20
CA LEU A 40 -1.23 -16.98 -1.78
C LEU A 40 -0.24 -18.09 -1.40
N SER A 41 0.07 -19.01 -2.31
CA SER A 41 1.08 -20.04 -2.06
C SER A 41 2.46 -19.41 -1.82
N TYR A 42 3.28 -20.07 -1.00
CA TYR A 42 4.59 -19.57 -0.61
C TYR A 42 5.47 -19.21 -1.83
N GLU A 43 5.50 -20.05 -2.85
CA GLU A 43 6.30 -19.83 -4.06
C GLU A 43 5.87 -18.57 -4.81
N ASN A 44 4.56 -18.38 -4.99
CA ASN A 44 4.03 -17.18 -5.64
C ASN A 44 4.26 -15.92 -4.79
N VAL A 45 4.17 -16.03 -3.46
CA VAL A 45 4.46 -14.90 -2.55
C VAL A 45 5.94 -14.51 -2.62
N ILE A 46 6.86 -15.47 -2.52
CA ILE A 46 8.31 -15.18 -2.60
C ILE A 46 8.70 -14.66 -3.97
N SER A 47 8.19 -15.23 -5.05
CA SER A 47 8.43 -14.73 -6.41
C SER A 47 8.01 -13.25 -6.57
N ASN A 48 6.87 -12.89 -5.98
CA ASN A 48 6.41 -11.51 -5.91
C ASN A 48 7.37 -10.57 -5.14
N TYR A 49 7.95 -11.02 -4.02
CA TYR A 49 8.93 -10.25 -3.27
C TYR A 49 10.33 -10.20 -3.93
N GLN A 50 10.67 -11.20 -4.75
CA GLN A 50 11.92 -11.21 -5.51
C GLN A 50 11.85 -10.32 -6.77
N ASN A 51 10.64 -10.04 -7.27
CA ASN A 51 10.45 -9.04 -8.31
C ASN A 51 10.61 -7.63 -7.73
N LEU A 52 11.70 -6.94 -8.09
CA LEU A 52 12.03 -5.61 -7.55
C LEU A 52 10.88 -4.59 -7.73
N THR A 53 10.27 -4.53 -8.91
CA THR A 53 9.18 -3.60 -9.19
C THR A 53 7.99 -3.84 -8.28
N TYR A 54 7.62 -5.11 -8.09
CA TYR A 54 6.49 -5.47 -7.26
C TYR A 54 6.81 -5.33 -5.77
N ALA A 55 8.02 -5.68 -5.33
CA ALA A 55 8.50 -5.43 -3.98
C ALA A 55 8.42 -3.95 -3.60
N LEU A 56 8.84 -3.04 -4.51
CA LEU A 56 8.70 -1.60 -4.30
C LEU A 56 7.24 -1.17 -4.18
N LEU A 57 6.34 -1.72 -5.00
CA LEU A 57 4.91 -1.46 -4.90
C LEU A 57 4.35 -1.90 -3.54
N LEU A 58 4.72 -3.09 -3.07
CA LEU A 58 4.28 -3.63 -1.78
C LEU A 58 4.78 -2.76 -0.61
N GLU A 59 6.05 -2.34 -0.66
CA GLU A 59 6.63 -1.46 0.35
C GLU A 59 5.97 -0.08 0.36
N LEU A 60 5.68 0.48 -0.82
CA LEU A 60 4.96 1.75 -0.93
C LEU A 60 3.54 1.65 -0.34
N ILE A 61 2.83 0.55 -0.56
CA ILE A 61 1.53 0.31 0.09
C ILE A 61 1.70 0.34 1.61
N LEU A 62 2.69 -0.39 2.14
CA LEU A 62 2.92 -0.46 3.58
C LEU A 62 3.20 0.93 4.18
N ILE A 63 4.07 1.71 3.54
CA ILE A 63 4.40 3.08 3.97
C ILE A 63 3.15 3.97 3.92
N LEU A 64 2.42 3.98 2.80
CA LEU A 64 1.27 4.85 2.62
C LEU A 64 0.15 4.52 3.61
N VAL A 65 -0.18 3.24 3.77
CA VAL A 65 -1.21 2.79 4.71
C VAL A 65 -0.79 3.07 6.15
N SER A 66 0.49 2.86 6.50
CA SER A 66 1.00 3.18 7.83
C SER A 66 0.88 4.67 8.12
N VAL A 67 1.37 5.55 7.23
CA VAL A 67 1.29 7.00 7.41
C VAL A 67 -0.16 7.49 7.44
N HIS A 68 -1.00 7.00 6.53
CA HIS A 68 -2.42 7.34 6.49
C HIS A 68 -3.13 6.91 7.78
N GLY A 69 -2.93 5.66 8.20
CA GLY A 69 -3.54 5.05 9.38
C GLY A 69 -3.13 5.73 10.67
N PHE A 70 -1.82 5.91 10.91
CA PHE A 70 -1.34 6.60 12.11
C PHE A 70 -1.80 8.06 12.16
N ASN A 71 -1.83 8.76 11.03
CA ASN A 71 -2.33 10.13 10.99
C ASN A 71 -3.85 10.20 11.21
N GLY A 72 -4.60 9.22 10.72
CA GLY A 72 -6.03 9.07 11.01
C GLY A 72 -6.27 8.85 12.50
N LEU A 73 -5.56 7.91 13.12
CA LEU A 73 -5.65 7.63 14.56
C LEU A 73 -5.28 8.83 15.44
N ARG A 74 -4.30 9.65 15.01
CA ARG A 74 -3.94 10.90 15.71
C ARG A 74 -5.11 11.91 15.74
N GLY A 75 -5.98 11.86 14.74
CA GLY A 75 -7.11 12.79 14.58
C GLY A 75 -8.41 12.34 15.25
N ILE A 76 -8.42 11.15 15.87
CA ILE A 76 -9.54 10.58 16.66
C ILE A 76 -9.30 10.89 18.14
#